data_AF-T1T5W7-F1
#
_entry.id   AF-T1T5W7-F1
#
_cell.length_a   1.000
_cell.length_b   1.000
_cell.length_c   1.000
_cell.angle_alpha   90.00
_cell.angle_beta   90.00
_cell.angle_gamma   90.00
#
_symmetry.space_group_name_H-M   'P 1'
#
loop_
_entity.id
_entity.type
_entity.pdbx_description
1 polymer ?
#
loop_
_entity_poly.entity_id
_entity_poly.type
_entity_poly.pdbx_seq_one_letter_code
_entity_poly.pdbx_strand_id
1 'polypeptide(L)'
;MSKWIDNYTAHQFHGTWTDFKKRVDNIDTSVIVEQNVLFEIARLKKVIIFIDSYLSLVDPEINQVNILDTPLLHLKQADVQLNAYIENNNDGHLINVNTYIDNCLTAIKNMQIQLPKISAKSVTSMLTTYNKIITSNLHSINLSQVKQNSDEIRELTKYLISGENSIKVQIDELLQNASEKHLKINQYYNEMLIDKDGIPSTKTELFEAKTEILVDIKNLKSSMSEIAEKIRELDDFYGKIYGVVENTEEPSENVGLKKEFDLLFGNVQKFESLQKNKYKTLIEQIESLLPAATSVGLAEAYHNERKKFIIPIKIWNGVFIGALMLMSGLSFFSLRAVQSITDIGDILMHSLPVSLPLIWLAIFASKRRSESKRLEQEYVHKETLARSYSGYKQQIEQLSQPDKELLIKLLEAAIDSISYNASKTLDKKHGDEPFIQSLLSRATPSFKSNNDK
;
A
#
# COMPACT_ATOMS: atom_id res chain seq x y z
N MET A 1 -68.03 -41.68 119.11
CA MET A 1 -67.72 -42.39 117.85
C MET A 1 -66.66 -43.43 118.16
N SER A 2 -66.54 -44.50 117.38
CA SER A 2 -65.50 -45.51 117.59
C SER A 2 -64.12 -44.90 117.31
N LYS A 3 -63.09 -45.31 118.08
CA LYS A 3 -61.68 -44.92 117.86
C LYS A 3 -61.25 -45.10 116.40
N TRP A 4 -61.81 -46.09 115.71
CA TRP A 4 -61.52 -46.37 114.30
C TRP A 4 -62.13 -45.35 113.34
N ILE A 5 -63.33 -44.86 113.62
CA ILE A 5 -63.99 -43.82 112.81
C ILE A 5 -63.26 -42.48 112.98
N ASP A 6 -62.92 -42.12 114.22
CA ASP A 6 -62.23 -40.87 114.51
C ASP A 6 -60.82 -40.85 113.87
N ASN A 7 -60.08 -41.95 113.93
CA ASN A 7 -58.76 -42.07 113.30
C ASN A 7 -58.82 -42.06 111.76
N TYR A 8 -59.82 -42.72 111.16
CA TYR A 8 -59.99 -42.73 109.71
C TYR A 8 -60.36 -41.35 109.18
N THR A 9 -61.37 -40.71 109.77
CA THR A 9 -61.86 -39.38 109.32
C THR A 9 -60.84 -38.26 109.54
N ALA A 10 -60.03 -38.32 110.60
CA ALA A 10 -58.96 -37.36 110.86
C ALA A 10 -57.67 -37.63 110.07
N HIS A 11 -57.61 -38.72 109.28
CA HIS A 11 -56.40 -39.10 108.56
C HIS A 11 -56.03 -38.09 107.46
N GLN A 12 -54.73 -37.79 107.33
CA GLN A 12 -54.21 -36.79 106.38
C GLN A 12 -54.61 -37.07 104.92
N PHE A 13 -54.83 -38.34 104.58
CA PHE A 13 -55.25 -38.79 103.23
C PHE A 13 -56.44 -38.01 102.69
N HIS A 14 -57.50 -37.79 103.47
CA HIS A 14 -58.71 -37.15 102.97
C HIS A 14 -58.49 -35.70 102.55
N GLY A 15 -57.66 -34.97 103.30
CA GLY A 15 -57.26 -33.60 102.95
C GLY A 15 -56.44 -33.58 101.66
N THR A 16 -55.37 -34.37 101.61
CA THR A 16 -54.50 -34.47 100.42
C THR A 16 -55.28 -34.93 99.18
N TRP A 17 -56.23 -35.86 99.34
CA TRP A 17 -57.05 -36.37 98.25
C TRP A 17 -57.98 -35.30 97.69
N THR A 18 -58.62 -34.53 98.57
CA THR A 18 -59.49 -33.42 98.18
C THR A 18 -58.73 -32.35 97.40
N ASP A 19 -57.52 -32.00 97.84
CA ASP A 19 -56.70 -31.00 97.16
C ASP A 19 -56.14 -31.51 95.83
N PHE A 20 -55.73 -32.78 95.77
CA PHE A 20 -55.29 -33.44 94.53
C PHE A 20 -56.39 -33.40 93.46
N LYS A 21 -57.64 -33.77 93.82
CA LYS A 21 -58.79 -33.73 92.90
C LYS A 21 -59.02 -32.33 92.33
N LYS A 22 -59.03 -31.30 93.19
CA LYS A 22 -59.21 -29.91 92.76
C LYS A 22 -58.13 -29.48 91.75
N ARG A 23 -56.87 -29.86 91.98
CA ARG A 23 -55.78 -29.58 91.03
C ARG A 23 -55.98 -30.27 89.68
N VAL A 24 -56.41 -31.53 89.68
CA VAL A 24 -56.68 -32.27 88.44
C VAL A 24 -57.89 -31.69 87.67
N ASP A 25 -58.93 -31.24 88.39
CA ASP A 25 -60.10 -30.63 87.77
C ASP A 25 -59.78 -29.27 87.13
N ASN A 26 -58.82 -28.53 87.67
CA ASN A 26 -58.36 -27.23 87.17
C ASN A 26 -57.41 -27.30 85.96
N ILE A 27 -57.02 -28.49 85.50
CA ILE A 27 -56.20 -28.62 84.28
C ILE A 27 -57.03 -28.20 83.07
N ASP A 28 -56.60 -27.14 82.39
CA ASP A 28 -57.26 -26.62 81.19
C ASP A 28 -56.98 -27.51 79.96
N THR A 29 -57.95 -28.36 79.63
CA THR A 29 -57.85 -29.27 78.49
C THR A 29 -58.05 -28.58 77.14
N SER A 30 -58.45 -27.31 77.09
CA SER A 30 -58.70 -26.59 75.83
C SER A 30 -57.43 -26.16 75.11
N VAL A 31 -56.31 -26.07 75.83
CA VAL A 31 -55.01 -25.61 75.33
C VAL A 31 -54.12 -26.77 74.86
N ILE A 32 -54.50 -28.01 75.16
CA ILE A 32 -53.72 -29.21 74.87
C ILE A 32 -54.05 -29.72 73.46
N VAL A 33 -53.06 -29.67 72.57
CA VAL A 33 -53.19 -30.11 71.16
C VAL A 33 -52.89 -31.60 70.98
N GLU A 34 -52.08 -32.19 71.87
CA GLU A 34 -51.65 -33.58 71.74
C GLU A 34 -52.72 -34.56 72.25
N GLN A 35 -53.17 -35.44 71.36
CA GLN A 35 -54.28 -36.36 71.61
C GLN A 35 -53.98 -37.37 72.74
N ASN A 36 -52.73 -37.82 72.86
CA ASN A 36 -52.32 -38.78 73.89
C ASN A 36 -52.44 -38.20 75.30
N VAL A 37 -52.05 -36.93 75.48
CA VAL A 37 -52.12 -36.22 76.76
C VAL A 37 -53.57 -36.04 77.21
N LEU A 38 -54.46 -35.71 76.28
CA LEU A 38 -55.90 -35.64 76.55
C LEU A 38 -56.47 -36.98 77.02
N PHE A 39 -56.03 -38.10 76.45
CA PHE A 39 -56.45 -39.44 76.89
C PHE A 39 -55.96 -39.77 78.31
N GLU A 40 -54.71 -39.43 78.64
CA GLU A 40 -54.13 -39.65 79.97
C GLU A 40 -54.86 -38.85 81.06
N ILE A 41 -55.21 -37.59 80.80
CA ILE A 41 -56.01 -36.75 81.73
C ILE A 41 -57.42 -37.32 81.89
N ALA A 42 -58.08 -37.72 80.79
CA ALA A 42 -59.42 -38.29 80.85
C ALA A 42 -59.45 -39.59 81.67
N ARG A 43 -58.43 -40.45 81.51
CA ARG A 43 -58.26 -41.66 82.32
C ARG A 43 -58.07 -41.32 83.80
N LEU A 44 -57.19 -40.38 84.12
CA LEU A 44 -56.95 -39.94 85.49
C LEU A 44 -58.25 -39.49 86.18
N LYS A 45 -59.03 -38.62 85.53
CA LYS A 45 -60.33 -38.16 86.03
C LYS A 45 -61.31 -39.32 86.29
N LYS A 46 -61.33 -40.32 85.40
CA LYS A 46 -62.15 -41.53 85.58
C LYS A 46 -61.72 -42.35 86.80
N VAL A 47 -60.42 -42.53 87.03
CA VAL A 47 -59.90 -43.30 88.17
C VAL A 47 -60.18 -42.56 89.48
N ILE A 48 -60.07 -41.24 89.51
CA ILE A 48 -60.43 -40.40 90.65
C ILE A 48 -61.89 -40.63 91.09
N ILE A 49 -62.84 -40.59 90.14
CA ILE A 49 -64.27 -40.84 90.43
C ILE A 49 -64.47 -42.23 91.03
N PHE A 50 -63.72 -43.22 90.55
CA PHE A 50 -63.79 -44.59 91.05
C PHE A 50 -63.23 -44.71 92.48
N ILE A 51 -62.10 -44.05 92.78
CA ILE A 51 -61.54 -43.99 94.13
C ILE A 51 -62.52 -43.32 95.10
N ASP A 52 -63.12 -42.19 94.74
CA ASP A 52 -64.13 -41.50 95.56
C ASP A 52 -65.31 -42.41 95.91
N SER A 53 -65.79 -43.14 94.90
CA SER A 53 -66.88 -44.10 95.08
C SER A 53 -66.47 -45.21 96.06
N TYR A 54 -65.24 -45.71 95.96
CA TYR A 54 -64.75 -46.77 96.85
C TYR A 54 -64.58 -46.29 98.30
N LEU A 55 -63.98 -45.12 98.49
CA LEU A 55 -63.79 -44.52 99.82
C LEU A 55 -65.12 -44.29 100.54
N SER A 56 -66.19 -43.94 99.81
CA SER A 56 -67.53 -43.79 100.38
C SER A 56 -68.14 -45.09 100.93
N LEU A 57 -67.59 -46.24 100.54
CA LEU A 57 -68.05 -47.58 100.95
C LEU A 57 -67.17 -48.20 102.04
N VAL A 58 -66.03 -47.60 102.39
CA VAL A 58 -65.11 -48.14 103.40
C VAL A 58 -65.76 -48.08 104.78
N ASP A 59 -65.66 -49.18 105.52
CA ASP A 59 -66.07 -49.23 106.93
C ASP A 59 -64.84 -49.07 107.83
N PRO A 60 -64.70 -47.94 108.55
CA PRO A 60 -63.55 -47.76 109.42
C PRO A 60 -63.44 -48.82 110.52
N GLU A 61 -64.54 -49.40 111.01
CA GLU A 61 -64.53 -50.24 112.22
C GLU A 61 -63.96 -51.65 112.01
N ILE A 62 -63.95 -52.13 110.77
CA ILE A 62 -63.48 -53.47 110.39
C ILE A 62 -62.12 -53.45 109.68
N ASN A 63 -61.50 -52.27 109.55
CA ASN A 63 -60.18 -52.10 108.97
C ASN A 63 -59.12 -51.81 110.04
N GLN A 64 -57.85 -52.00 109.68
CA GLN A 64 -56.73 -51.63 110.54
C GLN A 64 -56.64 -50.09 110.68
N VAL A 65 -56.11 -49.63 111.81
CA VAL A 65 -56.03 -48.20 112.17
C VAL A 65 -55.30 -47.34 111.13
N ASN A 66 -54.29 -47.94 110.51
CA ASN A 66 -53.33 -47.32 109.61
C ASN A 66 -53.59 -47.70 108.15
N ILE A 67 -54.81 -48.15 107.83
CA ILE A 67 -55.17 -48.64 106.49
C ILE A 67 -54.96 -47.59 105.38
N LEU A 68 -54.99 -46.30 105.73
CA LEU A 68 -54.80 -45.18 104.79
C LEU A 68 -53.33 -44.75 104.60
N ASP A 69 -52.37 -45.32 105.34
CA ASP A 69 -50.95 -44.93 105.23
C ASP A 69 -50.37 -45.23 103.85
N THR A 70 -50.63 -46.44 103.33
CA THR A 70 -50.14 -46.88 102.00
C THR A 70 -50.81 -46.10 100.86
N PRO A 71 -52.14 -45.93 100.83
CA PRO A 71 -52.80 -45.02 99.89
C PRO A 71 -52.25 -43.60 99.95
N LEU A 72 -51.97 -43.06 101.14
CA LEU A 72 -51.42 -41.73 101.31
C LEU A 72 -50.01 -41.61 100.74
N LEU A 73 -49.17 -42.64 100.88
CA LEU A 73 -47.84 -42.66 100.28
C LEU A 73 -47.92 -42.52 98.76
N HIS A 74 -48.74 -43.35 98.11
CA HIS A 74 -48.93 -43.29 96.65
C HIS A 74 -49.56 -41.98 96.20
N LEU A 75 -50.52 -41.45 96.95
CA LEU A 75 -51.13 -40.17 96.67
C LEU A 75 -50.11 -39.02 96.75
N LYS A 76 -49.23 -39.02 97.76
CA LYS A 76 -48.15 -38.02 97.86
C LYS A 76 -47.17 -38.11 96.67
N GLN A 77 -46.86 -39.32 96.20
CA GLN A 77 -46.02 -39.51 95.01
C GLN A 77 -46.72 -38.98 93.74
N ALA A 78 -48.01 -39.29 93.59
CA ALA A 78 -48.83 -38.74 92.51
C ALA A 78 -48.88 -37.21 92.56
N ASP A 79 -49.00 -36.64 93.75
CA ASP A 79 -49.10 -35.20 93.93
C ASP A 79 -47.82 -34.45 93.53
N VAL A 80 -46.66 -34.99 93.87
CA VAL A 80 -45.36 -34.45 93.44
C VAL A 80 -45.25 -34.47 91.91
N GLN A 81 -45.65 -35.58 91.27
CA GLN A 81 -45.62 -35.68 89.81
C GLN A 81 -46.66 -34.75 89.15
N LEU A 82 -47.83 -34.56 89.76
CA LEU A 82 -48.85 -33.66 89.26
C LEU A 82 -48.37 -32.20 89.30
N ASN A 83 -47.72 -31.78 90.38
CA ASN A 83 -47.14 -30.44 90.46
C ASN A 83 -46.05 -30.26 89.39
N ALA A 84 -45.18 -31.26 89.20
CA ALA A 84 -44.15 -31.21 88.16
C ALA A 84 -44.78 -31.10 86.75
N TYR A 85 -45.86 -31.84 86.47
CA TYR A 85 -46.61 -31.73 85.21
C TYR A 85 -47.20 -30.33 85.02
N ILE A 86 -47.83 -29.75 86.05
CA ILE A 86 -48.42 -28.41 85.99
C ILE A 86 -47.36 -27.34 85.74
N GLU A 87 -46.14 -27.51 86.25
CA GLU A 87 -45.05 -26.54 86.09
C GLU A 87 -44.41 -26.56 84.70
N ASN A 88 -44.24 -27.75 84.09
CA ASN A 88 -43.42 -27.89 82.87
C ASN A 88 -44.11 -28.58 81.68
N ASN A 89 -45.37 -29.00 81.83
CA ASN A 89 -46.18 -29.71 80.83
C ASN A 89 -45.50 -30.96 80.24
N ASN A 90 -44.63 -31.64 80.98
CA ASN A 90 -44.00 -32.87 80.51
C ASN A 90 -44.89 -34.09 80.73
N ASP A 91 -45.32 -34.71 79.64
CA ASP A 91 -46.24 -35.85 79.62
C ASP A 91 -45.76 -37.07 80.42
N GLY A 92 -44.44 -37.26 80.56
CA GLY A 92 -43.87 -38.32 81.38
C GLY A 92 -44.29 -38.21 82.85
N HIS A 93 -44.45 -36.98 83.37
CA HIS A 93 -44.97 -36.77 84.72
C HIS A 93 -46.44 -37.17 84.82
N LEU A 94 -47.26 -36.89 83.80
CA LEU A 94 -48.67 -37.28 83.79
C LEU A 94 -48.85 -38.82 83.75
N ILE A 95 -48.02 -39.52 82.97
CA ILE A 95 -47.99 -41.00 82.98
C ILE A 95 -47.64 -41.53 84.38
N ASN A 96 -46.66 -40.90 85.05
CA ASN A 96 -46.30 -41.26 86.41
C ASN A 96 -47.43 -40.96 87.42
N VAL A 97 -48.14 -39.84 87.27
CA VAL A 97 -49.35 -39.54 88.08
C VAL A 97 -50.35 -40.67 87.95
N ASN A 98 -50.67 -41.08 86.72
CA ASN A 98 -51.59 -42.19 86.48
C ASN A 98 -51.10 -43.50 87.13
N THR A 99 -49.81 -43.80 87.01
CA THR A 99 -49.20 -44.99 87.64
C THR A 99 -49.34 -44.97 89.17
N TYR A 100 -49.03 -43.84 89.82
CA TYR A 100 -49.14 -43.72 91.27
C TYR A 100 -50.60 -43.72 91.75
N ILE A 101 -51.52 -43.14 91.00
CA ILE A 101 -52.96 -43.19 91.31
C ILE A 101 -53.53 -44.59 91.11
N ASP A 102 -53.05 -45.37 90.14
CA ASP A 102 -53.41 -46.78 89.99
C ASP A 102 -52.94 -47.62 91.18
N ASN A 103 -51.73 -47.35 91.68
CA ASN A 103 -51.23 -47.98 92.91
C ASN A 103 -52.05 -47.56 94.14
N CYS A 104 -52.43 -46.28 94.22
CA CYS A 104 -53.33 -45.76 95.25
C CYS A 104 -54.68 -46.48 95.22
N LEU A 105 -55.30 -46.61 94.04
CA LEU A 105 -56.54 -47.36 93.87
C LEU A 105 -56.38 -48.82 94.29
N THR A 106 -55.27 -49.46 93.92
CA THR A 106 -55.01 -50.86 94.26
C THR A 106 -54.91 -51.04 95.78
N ALA A 107 -54.23 -50.12 96.48
CA ALA A 107 -54.17 -50.13 97.93
C ALA A 107 -55.56 -49.90 98.58
N ILE A 108 -56.35 -48.99 98.02
CA ILE A 108 -57.72 -48.70 98.49
C ILE A 108 -58.65 -49.90 98.29
N LYS A 109 -58.51 -50.65 97.18
CA LYS A 109 -59.30 -51.86 96.92
C LYS A 109 -59.10 -52.97 97.94
N ASN A 110 -57.97 -52.98 98.65
CA ASN A 110 -57.69 -53.99 99.68
C ASN A 110 -58.37 -53.67 101.02
N MET A 111 -59.04 -52.52 101.14
CA MET A 111 -59.82 -52.17 102.33
C MET A 111 -61.11 -52.97 102.37
N GLN A 112 -61.47 -53.41 103.57
CA GLN A 112 -62.77 -54.00 103.85
C GLN A 112 -63.83 -52.91 103.69
N ILE A 113 -64.75 -53.10 102.74
CA ILE A 113 -65.86 -52.18 102.51
C ILE A 113 -67.13 -52.73 103.16
N GLN A 114 -68.03 -51.85 103.59
CA GLN A 114 -69.42 -52.27 103.76
C GLN A 114 -69.94 -52.60 102.37
N LEU A 115 -70.19 -53.88 102.10
CA LEU A 115 -71.04 -54.25 100.98
C LEU A 115 -72.39 -53.60 101.25
N PRO A 116 -72.83 -52.58 100.48
CA PRO A 116 -74.20 -52.11 100.60
C PRO A 116 -75.06 -53.34 100.35
N LYS A 117 -76.01 -53.65 101.25
CA LYS A 117 -77.05 -54.66 101.00
C LYS A 117 -77.50 -54.48 99.56
N ILE A 118 -77.16 -55.43 98.68
CA ILE A 118 -77.39 -55.29 97.24
C ILE A 118 -78.91 -55.17 97.06
N SER A 119 -79.37 -53.94 96.87
CA SER A 119 -80.74 -53.66 96.44
C SER A 119 -80.64 -53.22 94.99
N ALA A 120 -81.57 -53.68 94.16
CA ALA A 120 -81.66 -53.35 92.73
C ALA A 120 -81.54 -51.84 92.43
N LYS A 121 -81.81 -50.98 93.43
CA LYS A 121 -81.73 -49.53 93.36
C LYS A 121 -80.29 -48.98 93.15
N SER A 122 -79.25 -49.59 93.72
CA SER A 122 -77.87 -49.06 93.57
C SER A 122 -77.29 -49.36 92.19
N VAL A 123 -77.51 -50.57 91.66
CA VAL A 123 -77.13 -50.95 90.29
C VAL A 123 -77.87 -50.08 89.27
N THR A 124 -79.16 -49.83 89.50
CA THR A 124 -79.97 -48.95 88.65
C THR A 124 -79.42 -47.51 88.68
N SER A 125 -79.09 -46.98 89.85
CA SER A 125 -78.51 -45.63 90.00
C SER A 125 -77.18 -45.49 89.23
N MET A 126 -76.31 -46.50 89.32
CA MET A 126 -75.03 -46.52 88.62
C MET A 126 -75.22 -46.63 87.10
N LEU A 127 -76.12 -47.49 86.63
CA LEU A 127 -76.48 -47.60 85.20
C LEU A 127 -77.12 -46.31 84.68
N THR A 128 -77.97 -45.64 85.46
CA THR A 128 -78.59 -44.37 85.06
C THR A 128 -77.58 -43.24 85.00
N THR A 129 -76.60 -43.20 85.92
CA THR A 129 -75.52 -42.21 85.88
C THR A 129 -74.63 -42.44 84.68
N TYR A 130 -74.28 -43.70 84.41
CA TYR A 130 -73.48 -44.09 83.24
C TYR A 130 -74.20 -43.77 81.92
N ASN A 131 -75.47 -44.13 81.79
CA ASN A 131 -76.28 -43.78 80.62
C ASN A 131 -76.42 -42.26 80.47
N LYS A 132 -76.61 -41.51 81.56
CA LYS A 132 -76.68 -40.04 81.50
C LYS A 132 -75.38 -39.43 80.97
N ILE A 133 -74.23 -39.94 81.39
CA ILE A 133 -72.90 -39.49 80.91
C ILE A 133 -72.70 -39.87 79.43
N ILE A 134 -73.07 -41.09 79.02
CA ILE A 134 -72.99 -41.49 77.62
C ILE A 134 -73.89 -40.60 76.75
N THR A 135 -75.15 -40.42 77.16
CA THR A 135 -76.12 -39.62 76.41
C THR A 135 -75.74 -38.14 76.36
N SER A 136 -75.18 -37.59 77.44
CA SER A 136 -74.67 -36.20 77.43
C SER A 136 -73.47 -36.04 76.50
N ASN A 137 -72.54 -37.00 76.51
CA ASN A 137 -71.37 -36.97 75.63
C ASN A 137 -71.75 -37.20 74.17
N LEU A 138 -72.72 -38.07 73.88
CA LEU A 138 -73.24 -38.26 72.53
C LEU A 138 -73.94 -36.99 72.00
N HIS A 139 -74.74 -36.32 72.84
CA HIS A 139 -75.38 -35.07 72.46
C HIS A 139 -74.39 -33.91 72.28
N SER A 140 -73.25 -33.91 72.98
CA SER A 140 -72.19 -32.92 72.75
C SER A 140 -71.44 -33.10 71.43
N ILE A 141 -71.54 -34.27 70.78
CA ILE A 141 -70.93 -34.52 69.47
C ILE A 141 -71.95 -34.12 68.40
N ASN A 142 -71.81 -32.89 67.89
CA ASN A 142 -72.61 -32.41 66.76
C ASN A 142 -72.11 -33.03 65.45
N LEU A 143 -72.59 -34.24 65.14
CA LEU A 143 -72.24 -34.99 63.92
C LEU A 143 -72.49 -34.20 62.63
N SER A 144 -73.53 -33.36 62.62
CA SER A 144 -73.86 -32.50 61.48
C SER A 144 -72.77 -31.46 61.23
N GLN A 145 -72.29 -30.81 62.30
CA GLN A 145 -71.20 -29.84 62.21
C GLN A 145 -69.88 -30.51 61.81
N VAL A 146 -69.58 -31.68 62.37
CA VAL A 146 -68.37 -32.44 62.00
C VAL A 146 -68.38 -32.81 60.52
N LYS A 147 -69.53 -33.24 60.00
CA LYS A 147 -69.67 -33.56 58.57
C LYS A 147 -69.51 -32.32 57.69
N GLN A 148 -70.14 -31.20 58.05
CA GLN A 148 -70.00 -29.94 57.33
C GLN A 148 -68.55 -29.44 57.31
N ASN A 149 -67.88 -29.42 58.46
CA ASN A 149 -66.48 -29.03 58.56
C ASN A 149 -65.58 -29.96 57.72
N SER A 150 -65.86 -31.27 57.70
CA SER A 150 -65.12 -32.22 56.88
C SER A 150 -65.31 -31.97 55.38
N ASP A 151 -66.50 -31.59 54.94
CA ASP A 151 -66.76 -31.26 53.54
C ASP A 151 -66.08 -29.94 53.15
N GLU A 152 -66.11 -28.91 54.00
CA GLU A 152 -65.38 -27.65 53.79
C GLU A 152 -63.85 -27.86 53.73
N ILE A 153 -63.28 -28.68 54.62
CA ILE A 153 -61.86 -29.05 54.59
C ILE A 153 -61.52 -29.74 53.28
N ARG A 154 -62.39 -30.60 52.76
CA ARG A 154 -62.16 -31.33 51.51
C ARG A 154 -62.15 -30.39 50.30
N GLU A 155 -63.08 -29.45 50.23
CA GLU A 155 -63.09 -28.43 49.18
C GLU A 155 -61.89 -27.49 49.25
N LEU A 156 -61.51 -27.04 50.45
CA LEU A 156 -60.28 -26.26 50.66
C LEU A 156 -59.03 -27.03 50.24
N THR A 157 -58.96 -28.31 50.57
CA THR A 157 -57.84 -29.17 50.17
C THR A 157 -57.75 -29.27 48.65
N LYS A 158 -58.88 -29.39 47.95
CA LYS A 158 -58.94 -29.44 46.49
C LYS A 158 -58.48 -28.12 45.86
N TYR A 159 -58.90 -26.98 46.41
CA TYR A 159 -58.50 -25.66 45.93
C TYR A 159 -57.02 -25.33 46.21
N LEU A 160 -56.50 -25.73 47.38
CA LEU A 160 -55.15 -25.35 47.81
C LEU A 160 -54.07 -26.33 47.35
N ILE A 161 -54.35 -27.64 47.37
CA ILE A 161 -53.30 -28.68 47.32
C ILE A 161 -53.46 -29.65 46.14
N SER A 162 -54.66 -30.19 45.90
CA SER A 162 -54.82 -31.43 45.11
C SER A 162 -55.67 -31.34 43.84
N GLY A 163 -56.31 -30.20 43.56
CA GLY A 163 -56.95 -29.94 42.28
C GLY A 163 -55.94 -29.61 41.17
N GLU A 164 -56.29 -29.89 39.92
CA GLU A 164 -55.47 -29.55 38.73
C GLU A 164 -55.09 -28.07 38.68
N ASN A 165 -56.03 -27.18 39.03
CA ASN A 165 -55.79 -25.73 39.12
C ASN A 165 -55.54 -25.26 40.56
N SER A 166 -55.07 -26.14 41.45
CA SER A 166 -54.80 -25.74 42.82
C SER A 166 -53.73 -24.66 42.90
N ILE A 167 -53.78 -23.85 43.95
CA ILE A 167 -52.78 -22.78 44.17
C ILE A 167 -51.36 -23.37 44.19
N LYS A 168 -51.18 -24.57 44.76
CA LYS A 168 -49.89 -25.25 44.74
C LYS A 168 -49.36 -25.49 43.32
N VAL A 169 -50.18 -26.05 42.42
CA VAL A 169 -49.78 -26.30 41.02
C VAL A 169 -49.39 -25.00 40.33
N GLN A 170 -50.16 -23.93 40.52
CA GLN A 170 -49.84 -22.62 39.94
C GLN A 170 -48.52 -22.05 40.47
N ILE A 171 -48.23 -22.20 41.77
CA ILE A 171 -46.96 -21.79 42.36
C ILE A 171 -45.80 -22.61 41.80
N ASP A 172 -45.98 -23.93 41.66
CA ASP A 172 -44.95 -24.83 41.12
C ASP A 172 -44.63 -24.46 39.65
N GLU A 173 -45.66 -24.19 38.83
CA GLU A 173 -45.50 -23.70 37.45
C GLU A 173 -44.78 -22.35 37.37
N LEU A 174 -45.15 -21.39 38.24
CA LEU A 174 -44.49 -20.09 38.32
C LEU A 174 -43.02 -20.23 38.73
N LEU A 175 -42.73 -21.09 39.71
CA LEU A 175 -41.38 -21.36 40.18
C LEU A 175 -40.53 -21.99 39.07
N GLN A 176 -41.08 -22.95 38.33
CA GLN A 176 -40.42 -23.56 37.19
C GLN A 176 -40.13 -22.51 36.11
N ASN A 177 -41.12 -21.70 35.73
CA ASN A 177 -40.95 -20.64 34.74
C ASN A 177 -39.89 -19.60 35.16
N ALA A 178 -39.89 -19.20 36.43
CA ALA A 178 -38.89 -18.30 36.98
C ALA A 178 -37.48 -18.90 36.91
N SER A 179 -37.34 -20.18 37.24
CA SER A 179 -36.06 -20.91 37.19
C SER A 179 -35.54 -21.04 35.75
N GLU A 180 -36.42 -21.39 34.80
CA GLU A 180 -36.08 -21.45 33.38
C GLU A 180 -35.65 -20.09 32.82
N LYS A 181 -36.37 -19.02 33.18
CA LYS A 181 -35.99 -17.65 32.80
C LYS A 181 -34.66 -17.23 33.40
N HIS A 182 -34.42 -17.56 34.67
CA HIS A 182 -33.15 -17.29 35.33
C HIS A 182 -31.98 -17.98 34.63
N LEU A 183 -32.13 -19.25 34.24
CA LEU A 183 -31.13 -19.98 33.46
C LEU A 183 -30.84 -19.31 32.12
N LYS A 184 -31.88 -18.92 31.37
CA LYS A 184 -31.72 -18.22 30.09
C LYS A 184 -31.02 -16.86 30.25
N ILE A 185 -31.38 -16.09 31.27
CA ILE A 185 -30.72 -14.81 31.57
C ILE A 185 -29.23 -15.03 31.84
N ASN A 186 -28.87 -16.05 32.62
CA ASN A 186 -27.47 -16.37 32.90
C ASN A 186 -26.72 -16.83 31.64
N GLN A 187 -27.38 -17.59 30.75
CA GLN A 187 -26.79 -17.97 29.46
C GLN A 187 -26.46 -16.74 28.63
N TYR A 188 -27.43 -15.84 28.42
CA TYR A 188 -27.20 -14.60 27.66
C TYR A 188 -26.16 -13.69 28.31
N TYR A 189 -26.17 -13.58 29.64
CA TYR A 189 -25.17 -12.82 30.38
C TYR A 189 -23.76 -13.36 30.14
N ASN A 190 -23.58 -14.69 30.20
CA ASN A 190 -22.29 -15.30 29.96
C ASN A 190 -21.83 -15.08 28.51
N GLU A 191 -22.69 -15.32 27.52
CA GLU A 191 -22.36 -15.16 26.09
C GLU A 191 -22.02 -13.70 25.72
N MET A 192 -22.80 -12.72 26.23
CA MET A 192 -22.56 -11.32 25.89
C MET A 192 -21.38 -10.69 26.62
N LEU A 193 -21.11 -11.08 27.88
CA LEU A 193 -20.28 -10.28 28.78
C LEU A 193 -19.10 -11.03 29.42
N ILE A 194 -19.06 -12.36 29.38
CA ILE A 194 -17.99 -13.15 30.03
C ILE A 194 -17.19 -13.93 29.00
N ASP A 195 -15.90 -13.64 28.94
CA ASP A 195 -14.95 -14.43 28.17
C ASP A 195 -14.67 -15.74 28.93
N LYS A 196 -14.83 -16.89 28.26
CA LYS A 196 -14.77 -18.20 28.91
C LYS A 196 -13.86 -19.15 28.14
N ASP A 197 -12.85 -19.71 28.82
CA ASP A 197 -11.93 -20.70 28.26
C ASP A 197 -11.30 -20.29 26.91
N GLY A 198 -11.00 -19.00 26.74
CA GLY A 198 -10.42 -18.46 25.50
C GLY A 198 -11.43 -18.20 24.39
N ILE A 199 -12.72 -18.41 24.61
CA ILE A 199 -13.80 -17.98 23.73
C ILE A 199 -14.18 -16.54 24.15
N PRO A 200 -13.98 -15.54 23.30
CA PRO A 200 -14.35 -14.16 23.60
C PRO A 200 -15.87 -14.02 23.64
N SER A 201 -16.35 -13.18 24.56
CA SER A 201 -17.74 -12.74 24.62
C SER A 201 -18.04 -11.80 23.46
N THR A 202 -19.34 -11.64 23.14
CA THR A 202 -19.76 -10.70 22.09
C THR A 202 -19.25 -9.27 22.34
N LYS A 203 -19.14 -8.85 23.61
CA LYS A 203 -18.54 -7.56 23.98
C LYS A 203 -17.07 -7.46 23.57
N THR A 204 -16.29 -8.50 23.84
CA THR A 204 -14.85 -8.54 23.52
C THR A 204 -14.65 -8.59 22.00
N GLU A 205 -15.38 -9.44 21.29
CA GLU A 205 -15.35 -9.50 19.82
C GLU A 205 -15.70 -8.15 19.19
N LEU A 206 -16.75 -7.47 19.70
CA LEU A 206 -17.13 -6.14 19.21
C LEU A 206 -16.05 -5.09 19.47
N PHE A 207 -15.35 -5.18 20.61
CA PHE A 207 -14.26 -4.26 20.95
C PHE A 207 -13.04 -4.49 20.07
N GLU A 208 -12.69 -5.74 19.80
CA GLU A 208 -11.62 -6.14 18.89
C GLU A 208 -11.93 -5.65 17.47
N ALA A 209 -13.12 -5.99 16.95
CA ALA A 209 -13.55 -5.52 15.63
C ALA A 209 -13.55 -3.99 15.52
N LYS A 210 -13.99 -3.27 16.55
CA LYS A 210 -13.90 -1.80 16.58
C LYS A 210 -12.44 -1.32 16.52
N THR A 211 -11.54 -1.99 17.21
CA THR A 211 -10.12 -1.62 17.26
C THR A 211 -9.45 -1.88 15.91
N GLU A 212 -9.74 -3.01 15.28
CA GLU A 212 -9.28 -3.33 13.92
C GLU A 212 -9.78 -2.27 12.91
N ILE A 213 -11.07 -1.94 12.93
CA ILE A 213 -11.65 -0.90 12.07
C ILE A 213 -10.93 0.44 12.26
N LEU A 214 -10.58 0.83 13.49
CA LEU A 214 -9.86 2.08 13.74
C LEU A 214 -8.42 2.05 13.19
N VAL A 215 -7.75 0.91 13.28
CA VAL A 215 -6.42 0.70 12.67
C VAL A 215 -6.51 0.77 11.15
N ASP A 216 -7.50 0.12 10.54
CA ASP A 216 -7.72 0.14 9.10
C ASP A 216 -8.04 1.54 8.60
N ILE A 217 -8.89 2.31 9.30
CA ILE A 217 -9.17 3.71 8.99
C ILE A 217 -7.88 4.55 9.02
N LYS A 218 -7.01 4.33 10.01
CA LYS A 218 -5.73 5.04 10.10
C LYS A 218 -4.81 4.69 8.93
N ASN A 219 -4.70 3.41 8.59
CA ASN A 219 -3.88 2.92 7.47
C ASN A 219 -4.40 3.45 6.13
N LEU A 220 -5.72 3.43 5.92
CA LEU A 220 -6.36 3.96 4.72
C LEU A 220 -6.09 5.47 4.58
N LYS A 221 -6.14 6.23 5.68
CA LYS A 221 -5.80 7.65 5.67
C LYS A 221 -4.35 7.91 5.27
N SER A 222 -3.38 7.12 5.77
CA SER A 222 -1.98 7.25 5.33
C SER A 222 -1.81 6.92 3.85
N SER A 223 -2.40 5.82 3.37
CA SER A 223 -2.32 5.44 1.97
C SER A 223 -2.97 6.48 1.04
N MET A 224 -4.10 7.08 1.45
CA MET A 224 -4.71 8.17 0.70
C MET A 224 -3.80 9.40 0.62
N SER A 225 -3.06 9.71 1.68
CA SER A 225 -2.08 10.81 1.69
C SER A 225 -0.93 10.54 0.71
N GLU A 226 -0.38 9.32 0.71
CA GLU A 226 0.67 8.92 -0.23
C GLU A 226 0.19 8.95 -1.69
N ILE A 227 -1.03 8.48 -1.96
CA ILE A 227 -1.62 8.55 -3.29
C ILE A 227 -1.82 10.00 -3.73
N ALA A 228 -2.31 10.86 -2.84
CA ALA A 228 -2.48 12.28 -3.15
C ALA A 228 -1.14 12.97 -3.48
N GLU A 229 -0.05 12.60 -2.79
CA GLU A 229 1.29 13.08 -3.08
C GLU A 229 1.77 12.60 -4.46
N LYS A 230 1.64 11.30 -4.77
CA LYS A 230 1.98 10.75 -6.09
C LYS A 230 1.17 11.38 -7.23
N ILE A 231 -0.10 11.71 -7.00
CA ILE A 231 -0.93 12.42 -7.98
C ILE A 231 -0.38 13.82 -8.22
N ARG A 232 0.05 14.55 -7.18
CA ARG A 232 0.68 15.87 -7.36
C ARG A 232 2.00 15.78 -8.12
N GLU A 233 2.83 14.78 -7.81
CA GLU A 233 4.08 14.54 -8.55
C GLU A 233 3.81 14.23 -10.03
N LEU A 234 2.79 13.42 -10.31
CA LEU A 234 2.39 13.11 -11.68
C LEU A 234 1.84 14.33 -12.42
N ASP A 235 1.07 15.19 -11.74
CA ASP A 235 0.53 16.42 -12.31
C ASP A 235 1.66 17.42 -12.63
N ASP A 236 2.62 17.58 -11.73
CA ASP A 236 3.83 18.39 -11.98
C ASP A 236 4.68 17.82 -13.13
N PHE A 237 4.84 16.50 -13.18
CA PHE A 237 5.52 15.83 -14.30
C PHE A 237 4.77 16.05 -15.62
N TYR A 238 3.45 15.92 -15.63
CA TYR A 238 2.62 16.16 -16.80
C TYR A 238 2.75 17.61 -17.28
N GLY A 239 2.70 18.58 -16.36
CA GLY A 239 2.94 19.99 -16.64
C GLY A 239 4.32 20.26 -17.24
N LYS A 240 5.38 19.60 -16.74
CA LYS A 240 6.74 19.72 -17.31
C LYS A 240 6.85 19.15 -18.73
N ILE A 241 6.24 18.00 -19.00
CA ILE A 241 6.36 17.32 -20.30
C ILE A 241 5.49 17.99 -21.36
N TYR A 242 4.24 18.31 -21.03
CA TYR A 242 3.24 18.78 -21.99
C TYR A 242 2.99 20.30 -21.93
N GLY A 243 3.42 20.97 -20.86
CA GLY A 243 3.09 22.36 -20.59
C GLY A 243 1.71 22.50 -19.95
N VAL A 244 1.47 23.64 -19.32
CA VAL A 244 0.14 23.99 -18.81
C VAL A 244 -0.69 24.43 -20.01
N VAL A 245 -1.77 23.70 -20.33
CA VAL A 245 -2.79 24.13 -21.29
C VAL A 245 -3.68 25.14 -20.58
N GLU A 246 -3.15 26.35 -20.36
CA GLU A 246 -4.00 27.48 -20.07
C GLU A 246 -4.70 27.88 -21.37
N ASN A 247 -6.04 27.83 -21.38
CA ASN A 247 -6.89 28.31 -22.47
C ASN A 247 -6.91 29.86 -22.53
N THR A 248 -5.77 30.50 -22.34
CA THR A 248 -5.62 31.95 -22.46
C THR A 248 -4.91 32.24 -23.78
N GLU A 249 -5.42 33.23 -24.50
CA GLU A 249 -4.90 33.69 -25.80
C GLU A 249 -3.50 34.32 -25.73
N GLU A 250 -2.82 34.22 -24.59
CA GLU A 250 -1.45 34.66 -24.39
C GLU A 250 -0.49 33.45 -24.47
N PRO A 251 0.65 33.58 -25.17
CA PRO A 251 1.60 32.49 -25.26
C PRO A 251 2.21 32.25 -23.88
N SER A 252 1.78 31.19 -23.21
CA SER A 252 2.41 30.76 -21.98
C SER A 252 3.89 30.45 -22.24
N GLU A 253 4.76 31.07 -21.44
CA GLU A 253 6.23 30.96 -21.54
C GLU A 253 6.72 29.50 -21.35
N ASN A 254 5.87 28.63 -20.81
CA ASN A 254 6.15 27.23 -20.50
C ASN A 254 5.58 26.30 -21.59
N VAL A 255 6.18 26.38 -22.77
CA VAL A 255 5.85 25.54 -23.92
C VAL A 255 6.49 24.16 -23.70
N GLY A 256 5.90 23.35 -22.82
CA GLY A 256 6.53 22.15 -22.22
C GLY A 256 7.41 21.28 -23.14
N LEU A 257 8.34 20.53 -22.52
CA LEU A 257 9.48 19.86 -23.16
C LEU A 257 9.19 19.19 -24.52
N LYS A 258 8.03 18.56 -24.68
CA LYS A 258 7.64 17.93 -25.95
C LYS A 258 7.65 18.91 -27.12
N LYS A 259 7.06 20.10 -26.95
CA LYS A 259 7.00 21.13 -28.01
C LYS A 259 8.38 21.75 -28.26
N GLU A 260 9.21 21.92 -27.24
CA GLU A 260 10.61 22.34 -27.41
C GLU A 260 11.40 21.34 -28.25
N PHE A 261 11.25 20.04 -27.99
CA PHE A 261 11.89 19.00 -28.79
C PHE A 261 11.40 18.99 -30.24
N ASP A 262 10.10 19.13 -30.47
CA ASP A 262 9.54 19.21 -31.82
C ASP A 262 10.09 20.44 -32.59
N LEU A 263 10.20 21.59 -31.93
CA LEU A 263 10.80 22.80 -32.49
C LEU A 263 12.30 22.62 -32.76
N LEU A 264 13.04 22.05 -31.82
CA LEU A 264 14.47 21.78 -31.96
C LEU A 264 14.73 20.83 -33.13
N PHE A 265 13.96 19.75 -33.22
CA PHE A 265 14.07 18.78 -34.31
C PHE A 265 13.77 19.42 -35.67
N GLY A 266 12.71 20.23 -35.75
CA GLY A 266 12.39 21.01 -36.95
C GLY A 266 13.50 22.00 -37.33
N ASN A 267 14.12 22.66 -36.35
CA ASN A 267 15.25 23.58 -36.58
C ASN A 267 16.51 22.84 -37.05
N VAL A 268 16.81 21.67 -36.48
CA VAL A 268 17.94 20.82 -36.90
C VAL A 268 17.75 20.33 -38.34
N GLN A 269 16.55 19.88 -38.70
CA GLN A 269 16.25 19.47 -40.09
C GLN A 269 16.38 20.64 -41.09
N LYS A 270 15.86 21.82 -40.72
CA LYS A 270 16.03 23.04 -41.53
C LYS A 270 17.50 23.40 -41.69
N PHE A 271 18.27 23.35 -40.60
CA PHE A 271 19.70 23.61 -40.64
C PHE A 271 20.45 22.63 -41.54
N GLU A 272 20.18 21.33 -41.42
CA GLU A 272 20.76 20.30 -42.28
C GLU A 272 20.48 20.57 -43.76
N SER A 273 19.21 20.85 -44.10
CA SER A 273 18.80 21.18 -45.47
C SER A 273 19.52 22.43 -46.00
N LEU A 274 19.61 23.48 -45.19
CA LEU A 274 20.33 24.71 -45.54
C LEU A 274 21.83 24.46 -45.78
N GLN A 275 22.48 23.66 -44.92
CA GLN A 275 23.89 23.34 -45.09
C GLN A 275 24.13 22.51 -46.35
N LYS A 276 23.30 21.48 -46.60
CA LYS A 276 23.39 20.66 -47.80
C LYS A 276 23.26 21.49 -49.07
N ASN A 277 22.31 22.43 -49.09
CA ASN A 277 22.15 23.36 -50.20
C ASN A 277 23.37 24.28 -50.36
N LYS A 278 23.88 24.87 -49.27
CA LYS A 278 25.10 25.70 -49.30
C LYS A 278 26.32 24.94 -49.85
N TYR A 279 26.56 23.72 -49.38
CA TYR A 279 27.67 22.90 -49.86
C TYR A 279 27.53 22.55 -51.33
N LYS A 280 26.32 22.21 -51.78
CA LYS A 280 26.05 21.95 -53.19
C LYS A 280 26.33 23.18 -54.06
N THR A 281 25.81 24.35 -53.69
CA THR A 281 26.09 25.60 -54.42
C THR A 281 27.59 25.93 -54.43
N LEU A 282 28.30 25.70 -53.32
CA LEU A 282 29.74 25.97 -53.25
C LEU A 282 30.54 25.03 -54.16
N ILE A 283 30.20 23.74 -54.20
CA ILE A 283 30.83 22.77 -55.10
C ILE A 283 30.60 23.18 -56.56
N GLU A 284 29.36 23.54 -56.93
CA GLU A 284 29.03 24.02 -58.29
C GLU A 284 29.85 25.28 -58.65
N GLN A 285 30.01 26.22 -57.70
CA GLN A 285 30.85 27.40 -57.90
C GLN A 285 32.33 27.04 -58.08
N ILE A 286 32.89 26.14 -57.27
CA ILE A 286 34.28 25.69 -57.39
C ILE A 286 34.50 25.01 -58.74
N GLU A 287 33.61 24.11 -59.15
CA GLU A 287 33.70 23.42 -60.44
C GLU A 287 33.63 24.40 -61.62
N SER A 288 32.80 25.45 -61.53
CA SER A 288 32.72 26.49 -62.55
C SER A 288 33.98 27.36 -62.66
N LEU A 289 34.67 27.60 -61.54
CA LEU A 289 35.87 28.46 -61.48
C LEU A 289 37.17 27.70 -61.82
N LEU A 290 37.21 26.37 -61.65
CA LEU A 290 38.39 25.55 -61.89
C LEU A 290 39.00 25.75 -63.31
N PRO A 291 38.23 25.73 -64.41
CA PRO A 291 38.78 25.92 -65.76
C PRO A 291 39.42 27.30 -65.96
N ALA A 292 38.80 28.34 -65.40
CA ALA A 292 39.31 29.71 -65.46
C ALA A 292 40.60 29.86 -64.66
N ALA A 293 40.65 29.34 -63.44
CA ALA A 293 41.85 29.36 -62.60
C ALA A 293 43.02 28.59 -63.25
N THR A 294 42.74 27.43 -63.86
CA THR A 294 43.75 26.62 -64.55
C THR A 294 44.30 27.35 -65.79
N SER A 295 43.43 28.00 -66.56
CA SER A 295 43.77 28.83 -67.73
C SER A 295 44.64 30.03 -67.33
N VAL A 296 44.32 30.72 -66.23
CA VAL A 296 45.16 31.81 -65.68
C VAL A 296 46.51 31.30 -65.19
N GLY A 297 46.55 30.16 -64.50
CA GLY A 297 47.80 29.55 -64.03
C GLY A 297 48.73 29.16 -65.17
N LEU A 298 48.21 28.55 -66.24
CA LEU A 298 48.97 28.21 -67.45
C LEU A 298 49.47 29.48 -68.18
N ALA A 299 48.62 30.50 -68.30
CA ALA A 299 49.00 31.78 -68.90
C ALA A 299 50.15 32.44 -68.16
N GLU A 300 50.12 32.46 -66.83
CA GLU A 300 51.19 33.03 -66.00
C GLU A 300 52.49 32.23 -66.13
N ALA A 301 52.42 30.90 -66.20
CA ALA A 301 53.59 30.06 -66.47
C ALA A 301 54.24 30.40 -67.82
N TYR A 302 53.46 30.54 -68.89
CA TYR A 302 53.97 30.94 -70.21
C TYR A 302 54.50 32.38 -70.25
N HIS A 303 53.84 33.29 -69.53
CA HIS A 303 54.31 34.67 -69.38
C HIS A 303 55.70 34.73 -68.72
N ASN A 304 55.92 33.91 -67.69
CA ASN A 304 57.20 33.83 -67.01
C ASN A 304 58.31 33.18 -67.86
N GLU A 305 57.99 32.15 -68.66
CA GLU A 305 58.94 31.60 -69.65
C GLU A 305 59.28 32.63 -70.75
N ARG A 306 58.29 33.37 -71.26
CA ARG A 306 58.50 34.45 -72.24
C ARG A 306 59.50 35.49 -71.75
N LYS A 307 59.39 35.93 -70.49
CA LYS A 307 60.29 36.95 -69.90
C LYS A 307 61.76 36.57 -69.98
N LYS A 308 62.08 35.27 -69.90
CA LYS A 308 63.48 34.78 -69.99
C LYS A 308 64.15 35.10 -71.32
N PHE A 309 63.38 35.31 -72.39
CA PHE A 309 63.93 35.60 -73.73
C PHE A 309 64.03 37.11 -74.04
N ILE A 310 63.32 37.98 -73.31
CA ILE A 310 63.35 39.44 -73.54
C ILE A 310 64.74 40.02 -73.27
N ILE A 311 65.40 39.58 -72.20
CA ILE A 311 66.74 40.07 -71.82
C ILE A 311 67.80 39.65 -72.85
N PRO A 312 67.93 38.36 -73.24
CA PRO A 312 68.81 37.94 -74.32
C PRO A 312 68.60 38.71 -75.63
N ILE A 313 67.35 38.96 -76.04
CA ILE A 313 67.05 39.74 -77.26
C ILE A 313 67.66 41.13 -77.16
N LYS A 314 67.51 41.82 -76.02
CA LYS A 314 68.08 43.16 -75.80
C LYS A 314 69.61 43.14 -75.80
N ILE A 315 70.21 42.17 -75.12
CA ILE A 315 71.67 42.00 -75.06
C ILE A 315 72.23 41.77 -76.45
N TRP A 316 71.73 40.77 -77.18
CA TRP A 316 72.23 40.43 -78.52
C TRP A 316 71.94 41.54 -79.55
N ASN A 317 70.85 42.29 -79.40
CA ASN A 317 70.62 43.50 -80.19
C ASN A 317 71.68 44.58 -79.91
N GLY A 318 72.03 44.81 -78.64
CA GLY A 318 73.11 45.72 -78.26
C GLY A 318 74.47 45.27 -78.81
N VAL A 319 74.79 43.98 -78.70
CA VAL A 319 76.01 43.39 -79.27
C VAL A 319 76.05 43.56 -80.79
N PHE A 320 74.93 43.33 -81.48
CA PHE A 320 74.83 43.52 -82.93
C PHE A 320 75.07 44.98 -83.35
N ILE A 321 74.39 45.93 -82.71
CA ILE A 321 74.56 47.36 -82.98
C ILE A 321 75.98 47.82 -82.63
N GLY A 322 76.54 47.35 -81.51
CA GLY A 322 77.91 47.63 -81.10
C GLY A 322 78.94 47.12 -82.11
N ALA A 323 78.77 45.90 -82.62
CA ALA A 323 79.61 45.33 -83.67
C ALA A 323 79.55 46.17 -84.96
N LEU A 324 78.36 46.62 -85.34
CA LEU A 324 78.15 47.45 -86.53
C LEU A 324 78.75 48.86 -86.38
N MET A 325 78.60 49.47 -85.20
CA MET A 325 79.19 50.77 -84.88
C MET A 325 80.71 50.70 -84.81
N LEU A 326 81.28 49.63 -84.25
CA LEU A 326 82.73 49.42 -84.19
C LEU A 326 83.30 49.15 -85.58
N MET A 327 82.61 48.34 -86.40
CA MET A 327 82.91 48.18 -87.83
C MET A 327 82.93 49.52 -88.56
N SER A 328 81.88 50.32 -88.39
CA SER A 328 81.74 51.62 -89.04
C SER A 328 82.81 52.60 -88.56
N GLY A 329 83.15 52.58 -87.27
CA GLY A 329 84.20 53.41 -86.67
C GLY A 329 85.60 53.06 -87.16
N LEU A 330 85.95 51.76 -87.19
CA LEU A 330 87.22 51.29 -87.74
C LEU A 330 87.34 51.64 -89.23
N SER A 331 86.26 51.45 -90.00
CA SER A 331 86.23 51.82 -91.42
C SER A 331 86.41 53.33 -91.62
N PHE A 332 85.75 54.16 -90.81
CA PHE A 332 85.89 55.61 -90.87
C PHE A 332 87.31 56.09 -90.52
N PHE A 333 87.94 55.52 -89.48
CA PHE A 333 89.30 55.85 -89.10
C PHE A 333 90.31 55.41 -90.16
N SER A 334 90.10 54.21 -90.71
CA SER A 334 90.90 53.65 -91.79
C SER A 334 90.84 54.50 -93.07
N LEU A 335 89.65 54.99 -93.47
CA LEU A 335 89.49 55.87 -94.63
C LEU A 335 90.23 57.21 -94.50
N ARG A 336 90.39 57.73 -93.28
CA ARG A 336 91.20 58.96 -93.05
C ARG A 336 92.70 58.74 -93.25
N ALA A 337 93.18 57.51 -93.16
CA ALA A 337 94.60 57.17 -93.28
C ALA A 337 95.03 56.88 -94.74
N VAL A 338 94.11 56.89 -95.71
CA VAL A 338 94.39 56.60 -97.12
C VAL A 338 94.95 57.84 -97.82
N GLN A 339 96.13 57.73 -98.45
CA GLN A 339 96.73 58.80 -99.27
C GLN A 339 96.81 58.45 -100.76
N SER A 340 96.77 57.16 -101.13
CA SER A 340 96.73 56.66 -102.52
C SER A 340 95.73 55.50 -102.71
N ILE A 341 95.23 55.30 -103.95
CA ILE A 341 94.32 54.20 -104.31
C ILE A 341 94.97 52.81 -104.11
N THR A 342 96.30 52.72 -104.24
CA THR A 342 97.07 51.49 -104.01
C THR A 342 97.06 51.06 -102.54
N ASP A 343 96.89 51.99 -101.60
CA ASP A 343 96.95 51.72 -100.16
C ASP A 343 95.67 51.05 -99.63
N ILE A 344 94.58 51.13 -100.40
CA ILE A 344 93.29 50.55 -100.05
C ILE A 344 93.39 49.01 -99.96
N GLY A 345 94.16 48.38 -100.85
CA GLY A 345 94.37 46.93 -100.85
C GLY A 345 95.10 46.45 -99.60
N ASP A 346 96.17 47.15 -99.21
CA ASP A 346 96.98 46.80 -98.04
C ASP A 346 96.22 47.02 -96.73
N ILE A 347 95.47 48.12 -96.64
CA ILE A 347 94.61 48.43 -95.48
C ILE A 347 93.52 47.37 -95.31
N LEU A 348 92.90 46.91 -96.40
CA LEU A 348 91.92 45.84 -96.34
C LEU A 348 92.57 44.53 -95.87
N MET A 349 93.74 44.16 -96.40
CA MET A 349 94.46 42.95 -95.98
C MET A 349 94.85 42.97 -94.49
N HIS A 350 95.35 44.10 -93.99
CA HIS A 350 95.70 44.25 -92.57
C HIS A 350 94.50 44.35 -91.64
N SER A 351 93.33 44.77 -92.13
CA SER A 351 92.09 44.83 -91.36
C SER A 351 91.35 43.49 -91.28
N LEU A 352 91.69 42.48 -92.11
CA LEU A 352 91.05 41.17 -92.13
C LEU A 352 91.05 40.45 -90.77
N PRO A 353 92.16 40.39 -90.01
CA PRO A 353 92.17 39.72 -88.71
C PRO A 353 91.23 40.33 -87.66
N VAL A 354 90.85 41.61 -87.82
CA VAL A 354 89.94 42.32 -86.91
C VAL A 354 88.51 42.34 -87.44
N SER A 355 88.33 42.57 -88.74
CA SER A 355 87.02 42.63 -89.39
C SER A 355 86.35 41.26 -89.46
N LEU A 356 87.09 40.16 -89.73
CA LEU A 356 86.50 38.83 -89.85
C LEU A 356 85.83 38.36 -88.55
N PRO A 357 86.46 38.45 -87.35
CA PRO A 357 85.79 38.16 -86.08
C PRO A 357 84.60 39.08 -85.79
N LEU A 358 84.65 40.35 -86.21
CA LEU A 358 83.55 41.31 -86.03
C LEU A 358 82.33 40.98 -86.92
N ILE A 359 82.55 40.59 -88.18
CA ILE A 359 81.48 40.14 -89.07
C ILE A 359 80.86 38.87 -88.49
N TRP A 360 81.69 37.91 -88.06
CA TRP A 360 81.20 36.69 -87.42
C TRP A 360 80.38 37.00 -86.16
N LEU A 361 80.85 37.91 -85.31
CA LEU A 361 80.15 38.33 -84.10
C LEU A 361 78.80 39.01 -84.42
N ALA A 362 78.74 39.84 -85.46
CA ALA A 362 77.48 40.44 -85.92
C ALA A 362 76.50 39.39 -86.45
N ILE A 363 76.96 38.44 -87.26
CA ILE A 363 76.13 37.33 -87.77
C ILE A 363 75.66 36.44 -86.61
N PHE A 364 76.54 36.12 -85.67
CA PHE A 364 76.24 35.32 -84.49
C PHE A 364 75.22 36.01 -83.58
N ALA A 365 75.41 37.30 -83.29
CA ALA A 365 74.49 38.10 -82.50
C ALA A 365 73.12 38.23 -83.19
N SER A 366 73.10 38.40 -84.51
CA SER A 366 71.87 38.41 -85.32
C SER A 366 71.12 37.08 -85.22
N LYS A 367 71.83 35.95 -85.36
CA LYS A 367 71.23 34.62 -85.25
C LYS A 367 70.69 34.36 -83.85
N ARG A 368 71.46 34.62 -82.79
CA ARG A 368 71.01 34.45 -81.39
C ARG A 368 69.84 35.35 -81.03
N ARG A 369 69.79 36.57 -81.58
CA ARG A 369 68.65 37.47 -81.46
C ARG A 369 67.40 36.91 -82.15
N SER A 370 67.53 36.39 -83.38
CA SER A 370 66.43 35.78 -84.15
C SER A 370 65.85 34.57 -83.41
N GLU A 371 66.71 33.66 -82.94
CA GLU A 371 66.34 32.48 -82.15
C GLU A 371 65.56 32.88 -80.88
N SER A 372 66.07 33.84 -80.12
CA SER A 372 65.42 34.30 -78.88
C SER A 372 64.09 34.98 -79.15
N LYS A 373 64.00 35.80 -80.22
CA LYS A 373 62.76 36.47 -80.62
C LYS A 373 61.69 35.47 -81.08
N ARG A 374 62.10 34.38 -81.73
CA ARG A 374 61.18 33.33 -82.14
C ARG A 374 60.61 32.58 -80.93
N LEU A 375 61.47 32.18 -79.99
CA LEU A 375 61.02 31.56 -78.75
C LEU A 375 60.05 32.48 -77.99
N GLU A 376 60.35 33.78 -77.94
CA GLU A 376 59.45 34.77 -77.35
C GLU A 376 58.07 34.79 -78.02
N GLN A 377 57.99 34.83 -79.35
CA GLN A 377 56.72 34.81 -80.11
C GLN A 377 55.92 33.53 -79.87
N GLU A 378 56.58 32.38 -79.76
CA GLU A 378 55.93 31.10 -79.47
C GLU A 378 55.32 31.10 -78.06
N TYR A 379 56.05 31.56 -77.04
CA TYR A 379 55.51 31.68 -75.70
C TYR A 379 54.42 32.75 -75.59
N VAL A 380 54.48 33.82 -76.39
CA VAL A 380 53.38 34.80 -76.52
C VAL A 380 52.13 34.14 -77.07
N HIS A 381 52.27 33.32 -78.10
CA HIS A 381 51.14 32.58 -78.68
C HIS A 381 50.53 31.62 -77.65
N LYS A 382 51.36 30.86 -76.93
CA LYS A 382 50.91 29.95 -75.85
C LYS A 382 50.26 30.70 -74.69
N GLU A 383 50.83 31.81 -74.24
CA GLU A 383 50.26 32.71 -73.21
C GLU A 383 48.89 33.24 -73.64
N THR A 384 48.77 33.72 -74.87
CA THR A 384 47.52 34.30 -75.40
C THR A 384 46.43 33.24 -75.55
N LEU A 385 46.79 32.06 -76.06
CA LEU A 385 45.88 30.93 -76.15
C LEU A 385 45.42 30.48 -74.76
N ALA A 386 46.34 30.35 -73.80
CA ALA A 386 46.01 30.02 -72.42
C ALA A 386 45.09 31.06 -71.77
N ARG A 387 45.32 32.38 -71.95
CA ARG A 387 44.46 33.44 -71.40
C ARG A 387 43.07 33.46 -72.01
N SER A 388 42.97 33.23 -73.31
CA SER A 388 41.69 33.30 -74.04
C SER A 388 40.86 32.01 -73.96
N TYR A 389 41.48 30.87 -73.61
CA TYR A 389 40.83 29.56 -73.51
C TYR A 389 39.57 29.58 -72.64
N SER A 390 39.65 30.13 -71.41
CA SER A 390 38.49 30.19 -70.51
C SER A 390 37.35 31.05 -71.09
N GLY A 391 37.68 32.15 -71.76
CA GLY A 391 36.70 33.05 -72.38
C GLY A 391 35.99 32.40 -73.57
N TYR A 392 36.74 31.68 -74.42
CA TYR A 392 36.14 30.94 -75.54
C TYR A 392 35.32 29.74 -75.07
N LYS A 393 35.81 28.99 -74.08
CA LYS A 393 35.04 27.90 -73.46
C LYS A 393 33.69 28.40 -72.94
N GLN A 394 33.70 29.51 -72.20
CA GLN A 394 32.47 30.12 -71.66
C GLN A 394 31.51 30.58 -72.77
N GLN A 395 32.02 31.19 -73.85
CA GLN A 395 31.17 31.59 -74.99
C GLN A 395 30.55 30.39 -75.71
N ILE A 396 31.30 29.29 -75.87
CA ILE A 396 30.79 28.05 -76.50
C ILE A 396 29.71 27.40 -75.62
N GLU A 397 29.92 27.38 -74.30
CA GLU A 397 28.95 26.83 -73.34
C GLU A 397 27.66 27.66 -73.24
N GLN A 398 27.71 28.97 -73.58
CA GLN A 398 26.55 29.87 -73.59
C GLN A 398 25.73 29.82 -74.91
N LEU A 399 26.17 29.06 -75.92
CA LEU A 399 25.39 28.85 -77.14
C LEU A 399 24.14 27.99 -76.87
N SER A 400 23.00 28.34 -77.47
CA SER A 400 21.71 27.65 -77.25
C SER A 400 21.73 26.15 -77.63
N GLN A 401 22.66 25.74 -78.48
CA GLN A 401 23.07 24.35 -78.63
C GLN A 401 24.59 24.31 -78.43
N PRO A 402 25.11 23.65 -77.38
CA PRO A 402 26.55 23.54 -77.17
C PRO A 402 27.12 22.68 -78.30
N ASP A 403 27.75 23.32 -79.27
CA ASP A 403 28.40 22.65 -80.39
C ASP A 403 29.67 21.97 -79.88
N LYS A 404 29.54 20.67 -79.57
CA LYS A 404 30.64 19.82 -79.10
C LYS A 404 31.80 19.82 -80.09
N GLU A 405 31.56 20.04 -81.38
CA GLU A 405 32.61 20.10 -82.39
C GLU A 405 33.51 21.32 -82.20
N LEU A 406 32.95 22.48 -81.83
CA LEU A 406 33.73 23.69 -81.54
C LEU A 406 34.58 23.54 -80.28
N LEU A 407 34.06 22.85 -79.24
CA LEU A 407 34.82 22.61 -78.01
C LEU A 407 35.96 21.62 -78.22
N ILE A 408 35.75 20.60 -79.07
CA ILE A 408 36.79 19.66 -79.50
C ILE A 408 37.87 20.42 -80.29
N LYS A 409 37.51 21.25 -81.27
CA LYS A 409 38.48 22.07 -82.03
C LYS A 409 39.29 23.02 -81.14
N LEU A 410 38.66 23.63 -80.13
CA LEU A 410 39.35 24.48 -79.16
C LEU A 410 40.35 23.67 -78.32
N LEU A 411 39.97 22.48 -77.88
CA LEU A 411 40.83 21.58 -77.11
C LEU A 411 41.99 21.06 -77.97
N GLU A 412 41.73 20.67 -79.21
CA GLU A 412 42.75 20.28 -80.19
C GLU A 412 43.75 21.40 -80.41
N ALA A 413 43.31 22.63 -80.68
CA ALA A 413 44.20 23.78 -80.84
C ALA A 413 45.05 24.06 -79.58
N ALA A 414 44.48 23.86 -78.38
CA ALA A 414 45.23 23.99 -77.14
C ALA A 414 46.26 22.86 -76.95
N ILE A 415 45.88 21.61 -77.19
CA ILE A 415 46.77 20.44 -77.11
C ILE A 415 47.89 20.56 -78.15
N ASP A 416 47.58 20.97 -79.37
CA ASP A 416 48.55 21.18 -80.43
C ASP A 416 49.55 22.28 -80.05
N SER A 417 49.08 23.40 -79.50
CA SER A 417 49.95 24.49 -79.03
C SER A 417 50.86 24.06 -77.86
N ILE A 418 50.35 23.26 -76.93
CA ILE A 418 51.13 22.74 -75.80
C ILE A 418 52.16 21.70 -76.28
N SER A 419 51.74 20.75 -77.11
CA SER A 419 52.56 19.64 -77.62
C SER A 419 53.60 20.09 -78.64
N TYR A 420 53.40 21.24 -79.29
CA TYR A 420 54.38 21.80 -80.22
C TYR A 420 55.65 22.25 -79.48
N ASN A 421 56.73 21.49 -79.67
CA ASN A 421 58.00 21.73 -79.01
C ASN A 421 58.71 22.96 -79.61
N ALA A 422 59.08 23.92 -78.73
CA ALA A 422 59.80 25.12 -79.10
C ALA A 422 61.13 24.83 -79.84
N SER A 423 61.76 23.67 -79.61
CA SER A 423 62.97 23.25 -80.33
C SER A 423 62.76 22.95 -81.82
N LYS A 424 61.56 22.47 -82.21
CA LYS A 424 61.22 22.22 -83.63
C LYS A 424 61.19 23.49 -84.45
N THR A 425 60.98 24.64 -83.80
CA THR A 425 61.04 25.93 -84.46
C THR A 425 62.48 26.23 -84.85
N LEU A 426 63.43 26.11 -83.91
CA LEU A 426 64.86 26.39 -84.10
C LEU A 426 65.52 25.58 -85.23
N ASP A 427 65.02 24.37 -85.51
CA ASP A 427 65.63 23.41 -86.46
C ASP A 427 65.34 23.70 -87.95
N LYS A 428 64.27 24.45 -88.27
CA LYS A 428 63.96 24.77 -89.66
C LYS A 428 64.83 25.91 -90.19
N LYS A 429 65.61 25.65 -91.26
CA LYS A 429 66.27 26.66 -92.11
C LYS A 429 65.22 27.62 -92.68
N HIS A 430 64.98 28.73 -91.98
CA HIS A 430 64.16 29.82 -92.48
C HIS A 430 65.05 31.04 -92.66
N GLY A 431 65.22 31.49 -93.91
CA GLY A 431 65.41 32.88 -94.32
C GLY A 431 66.52 33.75 -93.70
N ASP A 432 67.27 33.26 -92.73
CA ASP A 432 68.34 33.98 -92.04
C ASP A 432 69.66 33.83 -92.82
N GLU A 433 69.59 33.97 -94.15
CA GLU A 433 70.78 34.29 -94.91
C GLU A 433 71.16 35.73 -94.53
N PRO A 434 72.32 35.97 -93.87
CA PRO A 434 72.77 37.34 -93.62
C PRO A 434 72.67 38.14 -94.92
N PHE A 435 72.32 39.43 -94.86
CA PHE A 435 72.14 40.31 -96.02
C PHE A 435 73.26 40.19 -97.07
N ILE A 436 74.47 39.85 -96.63
CA ILE A 436 75.64 39.57 -97.48
C ILE A 436 75.47 38.30 -98.33
N GLN A 437 74.86 37.22 -97.84
CA GLN A 437 74.57 35.99 -98.62
C GLN A 437 73.44 36.21 -99.65
N SER A 438 72.41 37.00 -99.31
CA SER A 438 71.38 37.38 -100.28
C SER A 438 71.86 38.41 -101.31
N LEU A 439 72.84 39.26 -100.95
CA LEU A 439 73.56 40.10 -101.91
C LEU A 439 74.52 39.29 -102.80
N LEU A 440 75.29 38.35 -102.24
CA LEU A 440 76.23 37.52 -102.99
C LEU A 440 75.52 36.59 -103.99
N SER A 441 74.38 36.01 -103.60
CA SER A 441 73.55 35.20 -104.50
C SER A 441 72.81 36.01 -105.57
N ARG A 442 72.57 37.31 -105.33
CA ARG A 442 72.04 38.25 -106.34
C ARG A 442 73.12 38.89 -107.22
N ALA A 443 74.35 39.01 -106.74
CA ALA A 443 75.47 39.67 -107.43
C ALA A 443 76.37 38.71 -108.24
N THR A 444 76.12 37.39 -108.17
CA THR A 444 76.80 36.40 -109.03
C THR A 444 75.88 35.97 -110.18
N PRO A 445 76.15 36.38 -111.44
CA PRO A 445 75.50 35.78 -112.59
C PRO A 445 75.99 34.33 -112.75
N SER A 446 75.06 33.42 -113.00
CA SER A 446 75.32 32.00 -113.26
C SER A 446 76.32 31.83 -114.40
N PHE A 447 77.59 31.51 -114.09
CA PHE A 447 78.52 31.00 -115.08
C PHE A 447 78.21 29.51 -115.29
N LYS A 448 77.31 29.26 -116.25
CA LYS A 448 77.13 27.94 -116.88
C LYS A 448 78.45 27.58 -117.57
N SER A 449 79.20 26.63 -117.01
CA SER A 449 80.17 25.87 -117.80
C SER A 449 79.37 24.90 -118.67
N ASN A 450 79.29 25.22 -119.95
CA ASN A 450 78.88 24.31 -121.00
C ASN A 450 80.18 23.73 -121.57
N ASN A 451 80.51 22.49 -121.25
CA ASN A 451 81.25 21.63 -122.16
C ASN A 451 80.88 20.17 -121.91
N ASP A 452 80.55 19.53 -123.01
CA ASP A 452 79.92 18.22 -123.18
C ASP A 452 80.75 17.02 -122.68
N LYS A 453 80.00 15.97 -122.33
CA LYS A 453 80.34 14.56 -122.04
C LYS A 453 80.67 14.17 -120.60
#